data_AF-A0ABD2D8K0-F1
#
_entry.id   AF-A0ABD2D8K0-F1
#
_cell.length_a   1.000
_cell.length_b   1.000
_cell.length_c   1.000
_cell.angle_alpha   90.00
_cell.angle_beta   90.00
_cell.angle_gamma   90.00
#
_symmetry.space_group_name_H-M   'P 1'
#
loop_
_entity.id
_entity.type
_entity.pdbx_description
1 polymer ?
#
loop_
_entity_poly.entity_id
_entity_poly.type
_entity_poly.pdbx_seq_one_letter_code
_entity_poly.pdbx_strand_id
1 'polypeptide(L)' 'IFSLVVFSSLLTDGYQNKTESPQLHCVLNSNNVACSFAVGAGFLAFLSCLVFLVLDAHESRIASSRFKTAFQLLDLILA' A
#
# COMPACT_ATOMS: atom_id res chain seq x y z
N ILE A 1 -1.53 -4.95 0.96
CA ILE A 1 -2.91 -4.75 1.47
C ILE A 1 -2.91 -4.32 2.94
N PHE A 2 -2.26 -5.05 3.85
CA PHE A 2 -2.15 -4.68 5.28
C PHE A 2 -1.66 -3.23 5.53
N SER A 3 -0.55 -2.81 4.88
CA SER A 3 -0.04 -1.45 5.01
C SER A 3 -0.97 -0.35 4.46
N LEU A 4 -1.85 -0.71 3.52
CA LEU A 4 -2.85 0.19 2.93
C LEU A 4 -3.96 0.52 3.93
N VAL A 5 -4.39 -0.51 4.65
CA VAL A 5 -5.42 -0.40 5.70
C VAL A 5 -4.87 0.41 6.87
N VAL A 6 -3.65 0.10 7.34
CA VAL A 6 -3.02 0.82 8.45
C VAL A 6 -2.81 2.31 8.12
N PHE A 7 -2.38 2.65 6.90
CA PHE A 7 -2.26 4.04 6.48
C PHE A 7 -3.61 4.77 6.44
N SER A 8 -4.65 4.12 5.92
CA SER A 8 -6.00 4.71 5.86
C SER A 8 -6.58 4.95 7.25
N SER A 9 -6.35 4.01 8.19
CA SER A 9 -6.73 4.19 9.60
C SER A 9 -5.97 5.33 10.27
N LEU A 10 -4.66 5.46 10.02
CA LEU A 10 -3.85 6.57 10.54
C LEU A 10 -4.30 7.94 10.01
N LEU A 11 -4.73 8.03 8.75
CA LEU A 11 -5.25 9.28 8.19
C LEU A 11 -6.64 9.63 8.71
N THR A 12 -7.49 8.64 8.93
CA THR A 12 -8.90 8.85 9.33
C THR A 12 -9.01 9.12 10.83
N ASP A 13 -8.30 8.35 11.65
CA ASP A 13 -8.38 8.41 13.11
C ASP A 13 -7.14 9.02 13.79
N GLY A 14 -6.07 9.33 13.06
CA GLY A 14 -4.86 9.93 13.66
C GLY A 14 -5.11 11.33 14.22
N TYR A 15 -6.04 12.07 13.63
CA TYR A 15 -6.43 13.42 14.02
C TYR A 15 -7.94 13.47 14.26
N GLN A 16 -8.36 13.56 15.53
CA GLN A 16 -9.77 13.62 15.91
C GLN A 16 -10.13 14.93 16.59
N ASN A 17 -11.35 15.39 16.37
CA ASN A 17 -11.88 16.60 17.01
C ASN A 17 -12.38 16.23 18.41
N LYS A 18 -12.02 17.01 19.44
CA LYS A 18 -12.61 16.80 20.78
C LYS A 18 -14.02 17.40 20.79
N THR A 19 -14.98 16.72 21.41
CA THR A 19 -16.39 17.15 21.48
C THR A 19 -16.59 18.56 22.07
N GLU A 20 -15.59 19.09 22.79
CA GLU A 20 -15.62 20.40 23.45
C GLU A 20 -14.83 21.51 22.72
N SER A 21 -14.11 21.21 21.63
CA SER A 21 -13.34 22.21 20.90
C SER A 21 -13.18 21.80 19.42
N PRO A 22 -13.36 22.72 18.45
CA PRO A 22 -13.17 22.45 17.03
C PRO A 22 -11.70 22.27 16.62
N GLN A 23 -10.77 22.23 17.58
CA GLN A 23 -9.36 22.00 17.30
C GLN A 23 -9.05 20.52 17.12
N LEU A 24 -8.54 20.21 15.93
CA LEU A 24 -8.03 18.92 15.54
C LEU A 24 -6.91 18.48 16.51
N HIS A 25 -7.14 17.39 17.24
CA HIS A 25 -6.19 16.85 18.20
C HIS A 25 -5.60 15.53 17.71
N CYS A 26 -4.28 15.44 17.75
CA CYS A 26 -3.59 14.19 17.45
C CYS A 26 -3.86 13.17 18.56
N VAL A 27 -4.33 11.98 18.20
CA VAL A 27 -4.61 10.87 19.15
C VAL A 27 -3.32 10.34 19.78
N LEU A 28 -2.18 10.55 19.11
CA LEU A 28 -0.87 10.16 19.61
C LEU A 28 -0.34 11.20 20.63
N ASN A 29 -0.90 11.16 21.83
CA ASN A 29 -0.46 11.94 22.99
C ASN A 29 -0.52 13.48 22.79
N SER A 30 -1.48 14.00 21.99
CA SER A 30 -1.59 15.42 21.64
C SER A 30 -0.31 16.03 21.05
N ASN A 31 0.62 15.22 20.56
CA ASN A 31 1.87 15.70 20.00
C ASN A 31 1.79 15.73 18.47
N ASN A 32 1.78 16.94 17.91
CA ASN A 32 1.68 17.12 16.47
C ASN A 32 2.87 16.52 15.69
N VAL A 33 4.05 16.50 16.31
CA VAL A 33 5.26 15.89 15.71
C VAL A 33 5.09 14.38 15.58
N ALA A 34 4.50 13.74 16.60
CA ALA A 34 4.28 12.30 16.60
C ALA A 34 3.25 11.89 15.53
N CYS A 35 2.16 12.64 15.38
CA CYS A 35 1.21 12.39 14.28
C CYS A 35 1.85 12.57 12.91
N SER A 36 2.52 13.71 12.68
CA SER A 36 3.13 13.99 11.38
C SER A 36 4.15 12.92 11.01
N PHE A 37 4.93 12.45 12.00
CA PHE A 37 5.85 11.33 11.83
C PHE A 37 5.12 10.02 11.50
N ALA A 38 4.04 9.68 12.21
CA ALA A 38 3.26 8.47 11.96
C ALA A 38 2.64 8.47 10.55
N VAL A 39 2.11 9.62 10.11
CA VAL A 39 1.57 9.81 8.76
C VAL A 39 2.69 9.67 7.71
N GLY A 40 3.83 10.31 7.93
CA GLY A 40 4.99 10.21 7.03
C GLY A 40 5.53 8.79 6.92
N ALA A 41 5.72 8.10 8.05
CA ALA A 41 6.17 6.71 8.07
C ALA A 41 5.16 5.76 7.40
N GLY A 42 3.85 5.95 7.65
CA GLY A 42 2.79 5.20 7.00
C GLY A 42 2.76 5.40 5.49
N PHE A 43 2.99 6.63 5.02
CA PHE A 43 3.05 6.94 3.58
C PHE A 43 4.24 6.28 2.89
N LEU A 44 5.42 6.30 3.51
CA LEU A 44 6.61 5.62 2.98
C LEU A 44 6.43 4.09 2.90
N ALA A 45 5.80 3.50 3.92
CA ALA A 45 5.47 2.07 3.91
C ALA A 45 4.46 1.72 2.81
N PHE A 46 3.44 2.56 2.60
CA PHE A 46 2.48 2.40 1.52
C PHE A 46 3.14 2.45 0.14
N LEU A 47 4.01 3.44 -0.12
CA LEU A 47 4.76 3.54 -1.38
C LEU A 47 5.63 2.31 -1.63
N SER A 48 6.32 1.83 -0.59
CA SER A 48 7.15 0.62 -0.69
C SER A 48 6.31 -0.59 -1.09
N CYS A 49 5.14 -0.78 -0.47
CA CYS A 49 4.21 -1.84 -0.86
C CYS A 49 3.68 -1.69 -2.29
N LEU A 50 3.41 -0.47 -2.76
CA LEU A 50 2.98 -0.26 -4.15
C LEU A 50 4.08 -0.63 -5.14
N VAL A 51 5.33 -0.28 -4.87
CA VAL A 51 6.47 -0.64 -5.73
C VAL A 51 6.60 -2.16 -5.82
N PHE A 52 6.57 -2.87 -4.68
CA PHE A 52 6.61 -4.34 -4.69
C PHE A 52 5.40 -4.97 -5.40
N LEU A 53 4.19 -4.42 -5.23
CA LEU A 53 3.01 -4.91 -5.91
C LEU A 53 3.07 -4.70 -7.42
N VAL A 54 3.60 -3.56 -7.88
CA VAL A 54 3.81 -3.28 -9.30
C VAL A 54 4.87 -4.21 -9.89
N LEU A 55 5.97 -4.46 -9.17
CA LEU A 55 7.00 -5.42 -9.59
C LEU A 55 6.42 -6.83 -9.71
N ASP A 56 5.64 -7.28 -8.72
CA ASP A 56 4.98 -8.59 -8.74
C ASP A 56 3.93 -8.68 -9.85
N ALA A 57 3.17 -7.61 -10.11
CA ALA A 57 2.24 -7.51 -11.23
C ALA A 57 2.95 -7.52 -12.59
N HIS A 58 4.13 -6.92 -12.69
CA HIS A 58 4.94 -6.93 -13.90
C HIS A 58 5.51 -8.32 -14.18
N GLU A 59 6.09 -8.97 -13.17
CA GLU A 59 6.58 -10.35 -13.28
C GLU A 59 5.44 -11.31 -13.60
N SER A 60 4.30 -11.23 -12.91
CA SER A 60 3.14 -12.08 -13.23
C SER A 60 2.53 -11.80 -14.60
N ARG A 61 2.53 -10.55 -15.10
CA ARG A 61 2.09 -10.21 -16.47
C ARG A 61 3.09 -10.69 -17.53
N ILE A 62 4.39 -10.58 -17.28
CA ILE A 62 5.45 -11.06 -18.17
C ILE A 62 5.49 -12.60 -18.16
N ALA A 63 5.42 -13.23 -16.98
CA ALA A 63 5.35 -14.68 -16.84
C ALA A 63 4.08 -15.23 -17.46
N SER A 64 2.91 -14.63 -17.25
CA SER A 64 1.65 -15.06 -17.88
C SER A 64 1.73 -15.04 -19.41
N SER A 65 2.29 -13.97 -20.00
CA SER A 65 2.49 -13.89 -21.45
C SER A 65 3.52 -14.90 -21.94
N ARG A 66 4.69 -15.03 -21.27
CA ARG A 66 5.71 -16.03 -21.61
C ARG A 66 5.24 -17.47 -21.43
N PHE A 67 4.45 -17.75 -20.41
CA PHE A 67 3.92 -19.09 -20.13
C PHE A 67 2.87 -19.48 -21.16
N LYS A 68 2.01 -18.54 -21.58
CA LYS A 68 1.11 -18.75 -22.73
C LYS A 68 1.88 -19.05 -24.01
N THR A 69 2.90 -18.26 -24.34
CA THR A 69 3.68 -18.48 -25.57
C THR A 69 4.49 -19.77 -25.51
N ALA A 70 5.07 -20.10 -24.35
CA ALA A 70 5.79 -21.35 -24.16
C ALA A 70 4.88 -22.58 -24.29
N PHE A 71 3.67 -22.51 -23.72
CA PHE A 71 2.67 -23.57 -23.87
C PHE A 71 2.22 -23.74 -25.34
N GLN A 72 1.98 -22.64 -26.06
CA GLN A 72 1.65 -22.69 -27.48
C GLN A 72 2.77 -23.26 -28.34
N LEU A 73 4.04 -22.94 -28.06
CA LEU A 73 5.19 -23.52 -28.75
C LEU A 73 5.34 -25.02 -28.45
N LEU A 74 5.08 -25.43 -27.20
CA LEU A 74 5.10 -26.84 -26.81
C LEU A 74 4.04 -27.65 -27.57
N ASP A 75 2.81 -27.13 -27.67
CA ASP A 75 1.74 -27.75 -28.45
C ASP A 75 2.11 -27.89 -29.94
N LEU A 76 2.80 -26.89 -30.51
CA LEU A 76 3.25 -26.94 -31.92
C LEU A 76 4.40 -27.94 -32.16
N ILE A 77 5.26 -28.16 -31.16
CA ILE A 77 6.34 -29.15 -31.25
C ILE A 77 5.81 -30.58 -31.07
N LEU A 78 4.74 -30.73 -30.28
CA LEU A 78 4.14 -32.03 -29.98
C LEU A 78 3.11 -32.48 -31.03
N ALA A 79 2.56 -31.55 -31.83
CA ALA A 79 1.68 -31.80 -32.96
C ALA A 79 2.45 -32.17 -34.23
#